data_AF-A0A4R6IPW2-F1
#
_entry.id   AF-A0A4R6IPW2-F1
#
_cell.length_a   1.000
_cell.length_b   1.000
_cell.length_c   1.000
_cell.angle_alpha   90.00
_cell.angle_beta   90.00
_cell.angle_gamma   90.00
#
_symmetry.space_group_name_H-M   'P 1'
#
loop_
_entity.id
_entity.type
_entity.pdbx_description
1 polymer ?
#
loop_
_entity_poly.entity_id
_entity_poly.type
_entity_poly.pdbx_seq_one_letter_code
_entity_poly.pdbx_strand_id
1 'polypeptide(L)'
;METKTKKILKVMHVVCWVLFVGVCLKTGALIFSFVVSLTSSAIAAHNLYRGLDLSALYANQLPHYVTLVSLVIAIWGLQAFLVYLVLRIFAKINFMHPFSADIAELVSRISYVALIIGFSTLMVYHYADWINAKLTHLPNLQAYLTGGAEFVLLGMIIFVIAQVFKRGIEIQTENELTV
;
A
#
# COMPACT_ATOMS: atom_id res chain seq x y z
N MET A 1 26.67 11.15 20.07
CA MET A 1 25.82 10.11 19.43
C MET A 1 24.47 10.65 18.94
N GLU A 2 23.84 11.61 19.64
CA GLU A 2 22.56 12.24 19.23
C GLU A 2 22.49 12.75 17.77
N THR A 3 23.58 13.31 17.24
CA THR A 3 23.57 13.97 15.93
C THR A 3 23.51 13.01 14.74
N LYS A 4 23.98 11.75 14.90
CA LYS A 4 23.95 10.76 13.81
C LYS A 4 22.55 10.18 13.63
N THR A 5 21.87 9.80 14.70
CA THR A 5 20.50 9.25 14.66
C THR A 5 19.49 10.27 14.11
N LYS A 6 19.55 11.53 14.57
CA LYS A 6 18.72 12.62 14.06
C LYS A 6 18.91 12.85 12.55
N LYS A 7 20.15 12.75 12.05
CA LYS A 7 20.45 12.85 10.61
C LYS A 7 19.86 11.68 9.80
N ILE A 8 20.04 10.44 10.27
CA ILE A 8 19.52 9.23 9.59
C ILE A 8 17.99 9.30 9.48
N LEU A 9 17.32 9.70 10.56
CA LEU A 9 15.86 9.84 10.57
C LEU A 9 15.37 10.93 9.62
N LYS A 10 16.08 12.07 9.54
CA LYS A 10 15.75 13.12 8.58
C LYS A 10 15.88 12.65 7.14
N VAL A 11 16.94 11.88 6.82
CA VAL A 11 17.10 11.26 5.50
C VAL A 11 15.95 10.29 5.23
N MET A 12 15.60 9.44 6.18
CA MET A 12 14.50 8.49 6.01
C MET A 12 13.15 9.20 5.81
N HIS A 13 12.91 10.30 6.51
CA HIS A 13 11.71 11.13 6.33
C HIS A 13 11.61 11.69 4.90
N VAL A 14 12.72 12.20 4.35
CA VAL A 14 12.77 12.69 2.96
C VAL A 14 12.51 11.55 1.98
N VAL A 15 13.11 10.38 2.20
CA VAL A 15 12.87 9.19 1.37
C VAL A 15 11.39 8.78 1.39
N CYS A 16 10.76 8.75 2.56
CA CYS A 16 9.31 8.46 2.68
C CYS A 16 8.45 9.48 1.91
N TRP A 17 8.81 10.76 1.93
CA TRP A 17 8.12 11.80 1.15
C TRP A 17 8.24 11.58 -0.35
N VAL A 18 9.43 11.25 -0.85
CA VAL A 18 9.66 10.94 -2.27
C VAL A 18 8.84 9.72 -2.69
N LEU A 19 8.82 8.66 -1.87
CA LEU A 19 8.00 7.48 -2.12
C LEU A 19 6.50 7.82 -2.13
N PHE A 20 6.04 8.65 -1.19
CA PHE A 20 4.65 9.06 -1.10
C PHE A 20 4.20 9.79 -2.37
N VAL A 21 4.95 10.78 -2.83
CA VAL A 21 4.64 11.52 -4.07
C VAL A 21 4.64 10.57 -5.27
N GLY A 22 5.63 9.67 -5.38
CA GLY A 22 5.71 8.70 -6.47
C GLY A 22 4.49 7.79 -6.56
N VAL A 23 4.04 7.25 -5.41
CA VAL A 23 2.85 6.39 -5.35
C VAL A 23 1.59 7.20 -5.67
N CYS A 24 1.43 8.41 -5.11
CA CYS A 24 0.29 9.28 -5.39
C CYS A 24 0.17 9.66 -6.87
N LEU A 25 1.29 9.99 -7.53
CA LEU A 25 1.30 10.29 -8.96
C LEU A 25 0.88 9.07 -9.80
N LYS A 26 1.34 7.87 -9.43
CA LYS A 26 0.93 6.62 -10.10
C LYS A 26 -0.56 6.34 -9.91
N THR A 27 -1.07 6.44 -8.68
CA THR A 27 -2.50 6.25 -8.39
C THR A 27 -3.36 7.27 -9.12
N GLY A 28 -2.96 8.54 -9.13
CA GLY A 28 -3.67 9.61 -9.83
C GLY A 28 -3.72 9.39 -11.34
N ALA A 29 -2.61 8.98 -11.95
CA ALA A 29 -2.57 8.65 -13.37
C ALA A 29 -3.48 7.47 -13.72
N LEU A 30 -3.50 6.41 -12.89
CA LEU A 30 -4.41 5.28 -13.06
C LEU A 30 -5.89 5.68 -12.97
N ILE A 31 -6.25 6.50 -11.98
CA ILE A 31 -7.62 7.02 -11.81
C ILE A 31 -8.02 7.83 -13.05
N PHE A 32 -7.16 8.75 -13.48
CA PHE A 32 -7.43 9.60 -14.64
C PHE A 32 -7.65 8.76 -15.91
N SER A 33 -6.74 7.82 -16.18
CA SER A 33 -6.86 6.92 -17.34
C SER A 33 -8.12 6.06 -17.26
N PHE A 34 -8.49 5.57 -16.08
CA PHE A 34 -9.71 4.80 -15.89
C PHE A 34 -10.97 5.63 -16.15
N VAL A 35 -11.05 6.85 -15.62
CA VAL A 35 -12.18 7.76 -15.87
C VAL A 35 -12.30 8.06 -17.37
N VAL A 36 -11.20 8.40 -18.05
CA VAL A 36 -11.18 8.66 -19.50
C VAL A 36 -11.60 7.42 -20.30
N SER A 37 -11.20 6.23 -19.86
CA SER A 37 -11.60 4.97 -20.51
C SER A 37 -13.12 4.75 -20.46
N LEU A 38 -13.79 5.19 -19.39
CA LEU A 38 -15.23 5.02 -19.22
C LEU A 38 -16.06 6.07 -19.97
N THR A 39 -15.53 7.29 -20.14
CA THR A 39 -16.32 8.41 -20.67
C THR A 39 -16.17 8.63 -22.17
N SER A 40 -15.04 8.25 -22.79
CA SER A 40 -14.77 8.75 -24.16
C SER A 40 -13.93 7.88 -25.08
N SER A 41 -13.04 6.98 -24.60
CA SER A 41 -12.18 6.25 -25.53
C SER A 41 -11.72 4.86 -25.06
N ALA A 42 -11.97 3.86 -25.90
CA ALA A 42 -11.36 2.52 -25.78
C ALA A 42 -9.82 2.58 -25.88
N ILE A 43 -9.26 3.68 -26.40
CA ILE A 43 -7.82 3.93 -26.54
C ILE A 43 -7.13 3.99 -25.17
N ALA A 44 -7.79 4.54 -24.14
CA ALA A 44 -7.24 4.58 -22.79
C ALA A 44 -7.14 3.19 -22.13
N ALA A 45 -7.93 2.21 -22.61
CA ALA A 45 -7.85 0.84 -22.14
C ALA A 45 -6.60 0.09 -22.66
N HIS A 46 -6.00 0.56 -23.77
CA HIS A 46 -4.82 -0.05 -24.37
C HIS A 46 -3.53 0.26 -23.60
N ASN A 47 -3.51 1.36 -22.83
CA ASN A 47 -2.39 1.68 -21.94
C ASN A 47 -2.89 2.56 -20.79
N LEU A 48 -3.45 1.93 -19.75
CA LEU A 48 -3.93 2.68 -18.59
C LEU A 48 -2.78 3.44 -17.92
N TYR A 49 -1.69 2.73 -17.65
CA TYR A 49 -0.48 3.31 -17.08
C TYR A 49 0.69 2.33 -17.22
N ARG A 50 1.81 2.78 -17.80
CA ARG A 50 3.06 2.02 -17.97
C ARG A 50 2.87 0.60 -18.53
N GLY A 51 2.09 0.46 -19.62
CA GLY A 51 1.99 -0.78 -20.37
C GLY A 51 0.96 -1.79 -19.85
N LEU A 52 0.09 -1.39 -18.90
CA LEU A 52 -1.08 -2.18 -18.55
C LEU A 52 -2.15 -2.05 -19.66
N ASP A 53 -2.16 -3.03 -20.56
CA ASP A 53 -3.14 -3.15 -21.64
C ASP A 53 -4.29 -4.08 -21.23
N LEU A 54 -5.47 -3.49 -21.03
CA LEU A 54 -6.70 -4.22 -20.72
C LEU A 54 -7.76 -3.99 -21.80
N SER A 55 -7.35 -3.59 -23.00
CA SER A 55 -8.25 -3.27 -24.12
C SER A 55 -9.09 -4.47 -24.55
N ALA A 56 -8.52 -5.67 -24.56
CA ALA A 56 -9.23 -6.92 -24.85
C ALA A 56 -10.34 -7.20 -23.82
N LEU A 57 -10.11 -6.88 -22.55
CA LEU A 57 -11.10 -7.06 -21.49
C LEU A 57 -12.19 -5.98 -21.58
N TYR A 58 -11.81 -4.75 -21.92
CA TYR A 58 -12.73 -3.63 -22.16
C TYR A 58 -13.71 -3.94 -23.30
N ALA A 59 -13.20 -4.46 -24.43
CA ALA A 59 -14.00 -4.73 -25.62
C ALA A 59 -14.98 -5.91 -25.45
N ASN A 60 -14.55 -6.96 -24.75
CA ASN A 60 -15.32 -8.20 -24.66
C ASN A 60 -16.18 -8.29 -23.39
N GLN A 61 -15.69 -7.73 -22.27
CA GLN A 61 -16.32 -7.88 -20.95
C GLN A 61 -16.08 -6.67 -20.04
N LEU A 62 -16.80 -5.58 -20.35
CA LEU A 62 -16.76 -4.33 -19.59
C LEU A 62 -16.89 -4.50 -18.05
N PRO A 63 -17.77 -5.37 -17.50
CA PRO A 63 -17.86 -5.54 -16.05
C PRO A 63 -16.56 -6.09 -15.41
N HIS A 64 -15.89 -7.03 -16.09
CA HIS A 64 -14.62 -7.59 -15.63
C HIS A 64 -13.49 -6.56 -15.72
N TYR A 65 -13.48 -5.73 -16.77
CA TYR A 65 -12.57 -4.59 -16.89
C TYR A 65 -12.73 -3.60 -15.72
N VAL A 66 -13.96 -3.14 -15.47
CA VAL A 66 -14.27 -2.19 -14.38
C VAL A 66 -13.84 -2.77 -13.04
N THR A 67 -14.14 -4.04 -12.78
CA THR A 67 -13.78 -4.73 -11.54
C THR A 67 -12.26 -4.83 -11.36
N LEU A 68 -11.54 -5.26 -12.39
CA LEU A 68 -10.09 -5.44 -12.31
C LEU A 68 -9.36 -4.10 -12.12
N VAL A 69 -9.71 -3.08 -12.91
CA VAL A 69 -9.07 -1.77 -12.83
C VAL A 69 -9.38 -1.08 -11.49
N SER A 70 -10.62 -1.17 -10.99
CA SER A 70 -10.97 -0.60 -9.69
C SER A 70 -10.20 -1.28 -8.54
N LEU A 71 -10.01 -2.60 -8.58
CA LEU A 71 -9.16 -3.31 -7.62
C LEU A 71 -7.69 -2.87 -7.70
N VAL A 72 -7.15 -2.71 -8.91
CA VAL A 72 -5.77 -2.20 -9.12
C VAL A 72 -5.62 -0.80 -8.51
N ILE A 73 -6.55 0.11 -8.80
CA ILE A 73 -6.56 1.47 -8.24
C ILE A 73 -6.66 1.43 -6.72
N ALA A 74 -7.52 0.58 -6.16
CA ALA A 74 -7.68 0.44 -4.72
C ALA A 74 -6.38 -0.03 -4.05
N ILE A 75 -5.66 -0.98 -4.63
CA ILE A 75 -4.37 -1.46 -4.11
C ILE A 75 -3.33 -0.32 -4.13
N TRP A 76 -3.21 0.43 -5.23
CA TRP A 76 -2.29 1.58 -5.30
C TRP A 76 -2.69 2.70 -4.32
N GLY A 77 -3.99 2.91 -4.10
CA GLY A 77 -4.52 3.81 -3.08
C GLY A 77 -4.17 3.37 -1.65
N LEU A 78 -4.29 2.07 -1.35
CA LEU A 78 -3.88 1.51 -0.07
C LEU A 78 -2.37 1.64 0.16
N GLN A 79 -1.54 1.45 -0.88
CA GLN A 79 -0.11 1.71 -0.80
C GLN A 79 0.20 3.18 -0.50
N ALA A 80 -0.50 4.12 -1.14
CA ALA A 80 -0.36 5.55 -0.83
C ALA A 80 -0.72 5.83 0.64
N PHE A 81 -1.81 5.23 1.12
CA PHE A 81 -2.25 5.34 2.50
C PHE A 81 -1.25 4.73 3.49
N LEU A 82 -0.62 3.59 3.16
CA LEU A 82 0.43 2.98 3.96
C LEU A 82 1.63 3.91 4.14
N VAL A 83 2.11 4.52 3.06
CA VAL A 83 3.23 5.49 3.14
C VAL A 83 2.82 6.75 3.92
N TYR A 84 1.57 7.19 3.78
CA TYR A 84 1.04 8.27 4.61
C TYR A 84 1.05 7.94 6.12
N LEU A 85 0.66 6.72 6.51
CA LEU A 85 0.74 6.29 7.91
C LEU A 85 2.19 6.32 8.43
N VAL A 86 3.16 5.91 7.61
CA VAL A 86 4.59 6.03 7.95
C VAL A 86 5.00 7.49 8.13
N LEU A 87 4.57 8.41 7.25
CA LEU A 87 4.83 9.85 7.41
C LEU A 87 4.21 10.41 8.70
N ARG A 88 3.03 9.92 9.11
CA ARG A 88 2.42 10.30 10.39
C ARG A 88 3.24 9.87 11.59
N ILE A 89 3.95 8.74 11.53
CA ILE A 89 4.89 8.35 12.60
C ILE A 89 5.96 9.43 12.76
N PHE A 90 6.60 9.86 11.67
CA PHE A 90 7.61 10.92 11.74
C PHE A 90 7.07 12.26 12.25
N ALA A 91 5.79 12.56 12.00
CA ALA A 91 5.16 13.78 12.51
C ALA A 91 4.81 13.70 14.01
N LYS A 92 4.49 12.50 14.52
CA LYS A 92 4.06 12.29 15.91
C LYS A 92 5.16 11.79 16.85
N ILE A 93 6.27 11.28 16.32
CA ILE A 93 7.30 10.64 17.14
C ILE A 93 7.97 11.66 18.06
N ASN A 94 7.84 11.45 19.36
CA ASN A 94 8.61 12.17 20.37
C ASN A 94 9.80 11.31 20.77
N PHE A 95 11.02 11.74 20.45
CA PHE A 95 12.22 10.96 20.75
C PHE A 95 12.58 10.89 22.24
N MET A 96 11.97 11.74 23.08
CA MET A 96 12.11 11.63 24.54
C MET A 96 11.25 10.48 25.09
N HIS A 97 10.07 10.24 24.49
CA HIS A 97 9.15 9.17 24.85
C HIS A 97 8.67 8.44 23.58
N PRO A 98 9.51 7.57 22.98
CA PRO A 98 9.24 6.93 21.70
C PRO A 98 8.13 5.85 21.76
N PHE A 99 7.77 5.41 22.96
CA PHE A 99 6.72 4.43 23.21
C PHE A 99 5.46 5.15 23.71
N SER A 100 4.64 5.61 22.78
CA SER A 100 3.34 6.20 23.09
C SER A 100 2.21 5.37 22.49
N ALA A 101 1.03 5.41 23.11
CA ALA A 101 -0.16 4.74 22.60
C ALA A 101 -0.47 5.14 21.14
N ASP A 102 -0.28 6.42 20.82
CA ASP A 102 -0.40 6.98 19.47
C ASP A 102 0.51 6.27 18.44
N ILE A 103 1.78 6.04 18.79
CA ILE A 103 2.74 5.39 17.90
C ILE A 103 2.42 3.90 17.77
N ALA A 104 2.09 3.22 18.88
CA ALA A 104 1.71 1.82 18.85
C ALA A 104 0.44 1.58 18.01
N GLU A 105 -0.52 2.51 18.05
CA GLU A 105 -1.69 2.47 17.18
C GLU A 105 -1.32 2.66 15.71
N LEU A 106 -0.45 3.62 15.39
CA LEU A 106 0.04 3.83 14.02
C LEU A 106 0.77 2.59 13.47
N VAL A 107 1.66 1.99 14.25
CA VAL A 107 2.38 0.76 13.86
C VAL A 107 1.40 -0.39 13.65
N SER A 108 0.39 -0.54 14.50
CA SER A 108 -0.69 -1.54 14.33
C SER A 108 -1.47 -1.31 13.03
N ARG A 109 -1.85 -0.07 12.74
CA ARG A 109 -2.57 0.30 11.50
C ARG A 109 -1.72 0.01 10.26
N ILE A 110 -0.42 0.30 10.30
CA ILE A 110 0.50 -0.02 9.19
C ILE A 110 0.52 -1.52 8.92
N SER A 111 0.62 -2.34 9.98
CA SER A 111 0.56 -3.80 9.84
C SER A 111 -0.73 -4.26 9.16
N TYR A 112 -1.89 -3.79 9.63
CA TYR A 112 -3.18 -4.18 9.05
C TYR A 112 -3.31 -3.75 7.59
N VAL A 113 -2.90 -2.52 7.26
CA VAL A 113 -2.93 -2.04 5.88
C VAL A 113 -2.00 -2.86 4.98
N ALA A 114 -0.79 -3.20 5.45
CA ALA A 114 0.13 -4.06 4.71
C ALA A 114 -0.46 -5.45 4.43
N LEU A 115 -1.10 -6.07 5.43
CA LEU A 115 -1.79 -7.35 5.25
C LEU A 115 -2.93 -7.23 4.23
N ILE A 116 -3.76 -6.19 4.32
CA ILE A 116 -4.87 -5.95 3.39
C ILE A 116 -4.33 -5.78 1.95
N ILE A 117 -3.23 -5.04 1.77
CA ILE A 117 -2.58 -4.89 0.46
C ILE A 117 -2.13 -6.26 -0.06
N GLY A 118 -1.44 -7.04 0.77
CA GLY A 118 -0.93 -8.35 0.38
C GLY A 118 -2.04 -9.31 -0.03
N PHE A 119 -3.06 -9.49 0.82
CA PHE A 119 -4.19 -10.37 0.51
C PHE A 119 -5.01 -9.88 -0.69
N SER A 120 -5.29 -8.58 -0.80
CA SER A 120 -5.98 -8.01 -1.96
C SER A 120 -5.21 -8.25 -3.26
N THR A 121 -3.89 -8.13 -3.21
CA THR A 121 -3.03 -8.36 -4.37
C THR A 121 -3.04 -9.83 -4.80
N LEU A 122 -2.95 -10.77 -3.84
CA LEU A 122 -3.06 -12.21 -4.13
C LEU A 122 -4.43 -12.57 -4.71
N MET A 123 -5.51 -11.99 -4.17
CA MET A 123 -6.85 -12.17 -4.72
C MET A 123 -6.96 -11.66 -6.17
N VAL A 124 -6.35 -10.51 -6.47
CA VAL A 124 -6.32 -9.97 -7.83
C VAL A 124 -5.55 -10.88 -8.79
N TYR A 125 -4.46 -11.52 -8.37
CA TYR A 125 -3.76 -12.51 -9.20
C TYR A 125 -4.65 -13.69 -9.54
N HIS A 126 -5.28 -14.30 -8.52
CA HIS A 126 -6.19 -15.42 -8.74
C HIS A 126 -7.37 -15.05 -9.63
N TYR A 127 -7.92 -13.85 -9.45
CA TYR A 127 -8.99 -13.35 -10.29
C TYR A 127 -8.54 -13.14 -11.75
N ALA A 128 -7.36 -12.57 -11.95
CA ALA A 128 -6.79 -12.37 -13.28
C ALA A 128 -6.51 -13.70 -14.00
N ASP A 129 -5.94 -14.69 -13.29
CA ASP A 129 -5.68 -16.04 -13.83
C ASP A 129 -6.98 -16.75 -14.23
N TRP A 130 -8.03 -16.61 -13.42
CA TRP A 130 -9.35 -17.16 -13.72
C TRP A 130 -9.99 -16.56 -14.97
N ILE A 131 -9.81 -15.24 -15.19
CA ILE A 131 -10.27 -14.58 -16.42
C ILE A 131 -9.43 -15.04 -17.62
N ASN A 132 -8.11 -15.10 -17.45
CA ASN A 132 -7.14 -15.54 -18.46
C ASN A 132 -7.48 -16.93 -19.01
N ALA A 133 -7.82 -17.86 -18.11
CA ALA A 133 -8.21 -19.22 -18.47
C ALA A 133 -9.48 -19.31 -19.33
N LYS A 134 -10.33 -18.27 -19.33
CA LYS A 134 -11.62 -18.30 -20.03
C LYS A 134 -11.68 -17.45 -21.29
N LEU A 135 -10.95 -16.33 -21.36
CA LEU A 135 -11.34 -15.25 -22.28
C LEU A 135 -10.28 -14.62 -23.18
N THR A 136 -8.97 -14.79 -22.94
CA THR A 136 -7.81 -14.41 -23.80
C THR A 136 -6.58 -14.13 -22.94
N HIS A 137 -5.38 -14.11 -23.55
CA HIS A 137 -4.11 -13.71 -22.93
C HIS A 137 -4.11 -12.25 -22.43
N LEU A 138 -4.58 -12.02 -21.22
CA LEU A 138 -4.32 -10.81 -20.44
C LEU A 138 -2.80 -10.65 -20.23
N PRO A 139 -2.30 -9.41 -20.17
CA PRO A 139 -0.92 -9.16 -19.77
C PRO A 139 -0.66 -9.72 -18.37
N ASN A 140 0.61 -10.03 -18.09
CA ASN A 140 1.01 -10.57 -16.81
C ASN A 140 0.79 -9.54 -15.68
N LEU A 141 -0.37 -9.62 -15.03
CA LEU A 141 -0.75 -8.69 -13.96
C LEU A 141 0.14 -8.84 -12.72
N GLN A 142 0.73 -10.02 -12.51
CA GLN A 142 1.71 -10.27 -11.46
C GLN A 142 3.00 -9.47 -11.66
N ALA A 143 3.40 -9.22 -12.90
CA ALA A 143 4.53 -8.34 -13.21
C ALA A 143 4.20 -6.85 -12.98
N TYR A 144 2.93 -6.46 -13.09
CA TYR A 144 2.49 -5.07 -12.94
C TYR A 144 2.20 -4.68 -11.49
N LEU A 145 1.39 -5.48 -10.82
CA LEU A 145 1.12 -5.43 -9.39
C LEU A 145 2.07 -6.44 -8.76
N THR A 146 3.23 -6.03 -8.28
CA THR A 146 4.15 -6.92 -7.56
C THR A 146 3.95 -6.78 -6.05
N GLY A 147 4.31 -7.80 -5.29
CA GLY A 147 4.46 -7.66 -3.83
C GLY A 147 3.40 -8.36 -2.99
N GLY A 148 2.49 -9.16 -3.55
CA GLY A 148 1.41 -9.77 -2.78
C GLY A 148 1.90 -10.53 -1.53
N ALA A 149 2.82 -11.48 -1.72
CA ALA A 149 3.41 -12.24 -0.61
C ALA A 149 4.31 -11.38 0.28
N GLU A 150 5.03 -10.44 -0.32
CA GLU A 150 5.96 -9.53 0.36
C GLU A 150 5.23 -8.58 1.31
N PHE A 151 4.06 -8.06 0.91
CA PHE A 151 3.20 -7.23 1.76
C PHE A 151 2.54 -8.04 2.88
N VAL A 152 2.17 -9.30 2.62
CA VAL A 152 1.69 -10.20 3.70
C VAL A 152 2.82 -10.43 4.72
N LEU A 153 4.03 -10.77 4.26
CA LEU A 153 5.19 -10.95 5.14
C LEU A 153 5.52 -9.68 5.93
N LEU A 154 5.57 -8.54 5.26
CA LEU A 154 5.80 -7.23 5.89
C LEU A 154 4.74 -6.95 6.96
N GLY A 155 3.46 -7.16 6.63
CA GLY A 155 2.35 -6.95 7.54
C GLY A 155 2.42 -7.84 8.78
N MET A 156 2.80 -9.11 8.62
CA MET A 156 3.01 -10.04 9.74
C MET A 156 4.19 -9.60 10.63
N ILE A 157 5.31 -9.20 10.05
CA ILE A 157 6.48 -8.73 10.81
C ILE A 157 6.11 -7.47 11.62
N ILE A 158 5.47 -6.49 10.97
CA ILE A 158 5.05 -5.25 11.64
C ILE A 158 3.97 -5.55 12.70
N PHE A 159 3.11 -6.55 12.49
CA PHE A 159 2.13 -6.97 13.49
C PHE A 159 2.82 -7.40 14.78
N VAL A 160 3.82 -8.28 14.67
CA VAL A 160 4.60 -8.75 15.83
C VAL A 160 5.27 -7.57 16.53
N ILE A 161 5.89 -6.65 15.77
CA ILE A 161 6.50 -5.43 16.32
C ILE A 161 5.45 -4.58 17.05
N ALA A 162 4.24 -4.44 16.50
CA ALA A 162 3.15 -3.70 17.14
C ALA A 162 2.75 -4.31 18.49
N GLN A 163 2.68 -5.64 18.59
CA GLN A 163 2.37 -6.32 19.86
C GLN A 163 3.48 -6.10 20.90
N VAL A 164 4.74 -6.18 20.49
CA VAL A 164 5.88 -5.90 21.38
C VAL A 164 5.84 -4.45 21.85
N PHE A 165 5.53 -3.50 20.98
CA PHE A 165 5.37 -2.08 21.33
C PHE A 165 4.27 -1.87 22.38
N LYS A 166 3.10 -2.49 22.20
CA LYS A 166 2.00 -2.41 23.18
C LYS A 166 2.42 -2.97 24.54
N ARG A 167 3.06 -4.14 24.55
CA ARG A 167 3.56 -4.73 25.79
C ARG A 167 4.61 -3.86 26.48
N GLY A 168 5.48 -3.21 25.70
CA GLY A 168 6.45 -2.25 26.24
C GLY A 168 5.82 -1.05 26.92
N ILE A 169 4.71 -0.53 26.37
CA ILE A 169 3.95 0.58 26.96
C ILE A 169 3.31 0.14 28.29
N GLU A 170 2.67 -1.04 28.32
CA GLU A 170 2.06 -1.58 29.54
C GLU A 170 3.08 -1.66 30.68
N ILE A 171 4.28 -2.19 30.42
CA ILE A 171 5.35 -2.31 31.42
C ILE A 171 5.84 -0.93 31.90
N GLN A 172 5.93 0.06 31.01
CA GLN A 172 6.30 1.43 31.40
C GLN A 172 5.25 2.05 32.31
N THR A 173 3.96 1.88 31.99
CA THR A 173 2.86 2.39 32.81
C THR A 173 2.80 1.70 34.17
N GLU A 174 3.01 0.39 34.24
CA GLU A 174 3.08 -0.36 35.50
C GLU A 174 4.23 0.16 36.40
N ASN A 175 5.42 0.36 35.83
CA ASN A 175 6.56 0.88 36.59
C ASN A 175 6.32 2.30 37.12
N GLU A 176 5.75 3.20 36.32
CA GLU A 176 5.44 4.58 36.74
C GLU A 176 4.40 4.64 37.88
N LEU A 177 3.53 3.64 38.00
CA LEU A 177 2.52 3.56 39.07
C LEU A 177 3.07 2.98 40.38
N THR A 178 4.27 2.40 40.38
CA THR A 178 4.87 1.72 41.55
C THR A 178 6.02 2.48 42.19
N VAL A 179 6.45 3.60 41.61
CA VAL A 179 7.51 4.49 42.13
C VAL A 179 6.92 5.63 42.96
#